data_AF-A0A4V6PF22-F1
#
_entry.id   AF-A0A4V6PF22-F1
#
_cell.length_a   1.000
_cell.length_b   1.000
_cell.length_c   1.000
_cell.angle_alpha   90.00
_cell.angle_beta   90.00
_cell.angle_gamma   90.00
#
_symmetry.space_group_name_H-M   'P 1'
#
loop_
_entity.id
_entity.type
_entity.pdbx_description
1 polymer ?
#
loop_
_entity_poly.entity_id
_entity_poly.type
_entity_poly.pdbx_seq_one_letter_code
_entity_poly.pdbx_strand_id
1 'polypeptide(L)'
;MNGDPLDRHVRDRTEGRLGTVDAMAGYLDAVRTAARAMEIELDTARLNRQRMTVEIVVSGAPEIPVEWTPYLGWSFNEEGRRYYRVGQEADAASLLPDPDEAAGWLGVLATGDRTGHVEQPMPLDPDDDALVERLATFGQGSDPHTPGDDHP
;
A
#
# COMPACT_ATOMS: atom_id res chain seq x y z
N MET A 1 -15.58 -3.36 -22.31
CA MET A 1 -15.01 -2.86 -21.05
C MET A 1 -13.51 -2.92 -21.22
N ASN A 2 -12.84 -1.77 -21.34
CA ASN A 2 -11.39 -1.75 -21.26
C ASN A 2 -11.05 -1.98 -19.79
N GLY A 3 -10.60 -3.19 -19.45
CA GLY A 3 -10.13 -3.50 -18.09
C GLY A 3 -8.95 -2.62 -17.74
N ASP A 4 -8.83 -2.29 -16.44
CA ASP A 4 -7.68 -1.59 -15.89
C ASP A 4 -6.37 -2.29 -16.31
N PRO A 5 -5.38 -1.57 -16.88
CA PRO A 5 -4.15 -2.19 -17.39
C PRO A 5 -3.35 -2.86 -16.27
N LEU A 6 -3.29 -2.28 -15.06
CA LEU A 6 -2.61 -2.90 -13.93
C LEU A 6 -3.27 -4.23 -13.52
N ASP A 7 -4.61 -4.30 -13.48
CA ASP A 7 -5.35 -5.55 -13.24
C ASP A 7 -5.06 -6.64 -14.26
N ARG A 8 -4.88 -6.28 -15.54
CA ARG A 8 -4.47 -7.25 -16.56
C ARG A 8 -3.10 -7.83 -16.24
N HIS A 9 -2.14 -6.99 -15.90
CA HIS A 9 -0.76 -7.41 -15.68
C HIS A 9 -0.59 -8.23 -14.42
N VAL A 10 -1.28 -7.87 -13.32
CA VAL A 10 -1.31 -8.68 -12.11
C VAL A 10 -1.93 -10.05 -12.37
N ARG A 11 -3.01 -10.12 -13.16
CA ARG A 11 -3.60 -11.41 -13.57
C ARG A 11 -2.64 -12.21 -14.43
N ASP A 12 -2.02 -11.61 -15.43
CA ASP A 12 -1.09 -12.31 -16.32
C ASP A 12 0.11 -12.85 -15.53
N ARG A 13 0.69 -12.05 -14.62
CA ARG A 13 1.81 -12.44 -13.75
C ARG A 13 1.44 -13.57 -12.78
N THR A 14 0.19 -13.64 -12.35
CA THR A 14 -0.30 -14.64 -11.39
C THR A 14 -1.03 -15.81 -12.05
N GLU A 15 -1.02 -15.90 -13.38
CA GLU A 15 -1.75 -16.91 -14.17
C GLU A 15 -3.27 -16.90 -13.89
N GLY A 16 -3.83 -15.72 -13.64
CA GLY A 16 -5.24 -15.48 -13.36
C GLY A 16 -5.67 -15.79 -11.93
N ARG A 17 -4.72 -16.15 -11.04
CA ARG A 17 -5.03 -16.47 -9.63
C ARG A 17 -5.46 -15.25 -8.81
N LEU A 18 -4.91 -14.08 -9.11
CA LEU A 18 -5.21 -12.83 -8.39
C LEU A 18 -5.51 -11.69 -9.37
N GLY A 19 -6.49 -10.86 -9.04
CA GLY A 19 -6.61 -9.52 -9.62
C GLY A 19 -5.91 -8.47 -8.75
N THR A 20 -5.84 -7.22 -9.23
CA THR A 20 -5.22 -6.12 -8.46
C THR A 20 -5.94 -5.91 -7.12
N VAL A 21 -7.28 -6.00 -7.11
CA VAL A 21 -8.06 -5.84 -5.86
C VAL A 21 -7.72 -6.92 -4.83
N ASP A 22 -7.45 -8.15 -5.26
CA ASP A 22 -7.07 -9.24 -4.36
C ASP A 22 -5.65 -9.01 -3.82
N ALA A 23 -4.73 -8.57 -4.68
CA ALA A 23 -3.38 -8.18 -4.29
C ALA A 23 -3.36 -7.05 -3.25
N MET A 24 -4.16 -6.01 -3.48
CA MET A 24 -4.33 -4.91 -2.53
C MET A 24 -4.91 -5.37 -1.19
N ALA A 25 -5.83 -6.34 -1.20
CA ALA A 25 -6.41 -6.88 0.01
C ALA A 25 -5.38 -7.68 0.82
N GLY A 26 -4.55 -8.50 0.15
CA GLY A 26 -3.43 -9.22 0.78
C GLY A 26 -2.41 -8.26 1.39
N TYR A 27 -2.02 -7.22 0.64
CA TYR A 27 -1.12 -6.18 1.15
C TYR A 27 -1.69 -5.45 2.38
N LEU A 28 -2.98 -5.08 2.37
CA LEU A 28 -3.63 -4.47 3.53
C LEU A 28 -3.60 -5.39 4.77
N ASP A 29 -3.80 -6.70 4.58
CA ASP A 29 -3.75 -7.66 5.68
C ASP A 29 -2.34 -7.78 6.27
N ALA A 30 -1.32 -7.80 5.41
CA ALA A 30 0.08 -7.77 5.83
C ALA A 30 0.41 -6.49 6.62
N VAL A 31 -0.03 -5.32 6.14
CA VAL A 31 0.18 -4.03 6.85
C VAL A 31 -0.52 -4.02 8.21
N ARG A 32 -1.73 -4.56 8.32
CA ARG A 32 -2.41 -4.70 9.63
C ARG A 32 -1.66 -5.61 10.58
N THR A 33 -1.10 -6.71 10.06
CA THR A 33 -0.31 -7.66 10.84
C THR A 33 0.96 -6.99 11.37
N ALA A 34 1.68 -6.26 10.51
CA ALA A 34 2.85 -5.48 10.88
C ALA A 34 2.50 -4.37 11.91
N ALA A 35 1.45 -3.59 11.66
CA ALA A 35 0.97 -2.56 12.60
C ALA A 35 0.66 -3.14 13.98
N ARG A 36 -0.01 -4.30 14.04
CA ARG A 36 -0.30 -4.99 15.30
C ARG A 36 0.97 -5.46 16.00
N ALA A 37 1.95 -5.98 15.27
CA ALA A 37 3.24 -6.40 15.84
C ALA A 37 4.02 -5.22 16.42
N MET A 38 3.85 -4.03 15.84
CA MET A 38 4.44 -2.77 16.30
C MET A 38 3.59 -2.03 17.35
N GLU A 39 2.50 -2.64 17.84
CA GLU A 39 1.57 -2.04 18.81
C GLU A 39 0.92 -0.73 18.32
N ILE A 40 0.72 -0.60 17.01
CA ILE A 40 0.06 0.54 16.38
C ILE A 40 -1.44 0.25 16.26
N GLU A 41 -2.25 1.01 16.99
CA GLU A 41 -3.72 0.88 16.96
C GLU A 41 -4.32 1.57 15.74
N LEU A 42 -5.19 0.85 15.02
CA LEU A 42 -5.91 1.34 13.84
C LEU A 42 -7.42 1.34 14.14
N ASP A 43 -8.04 2.52 14.15
CA ASP A 43 -9.49 2.67 14.30
C ASP A 43 -10.24 2.09 13.11
N THR A 44 -9.67 2.27 11.92
CA THR A 44 -10.22 1.73 10.68
C THR A 44 -9.08 1.37 9.74
N ALA A 45 -9.22 0.24 9.06
CA ALA A 45 -8.40 -0.13 7.92
C ALA A 45 -9.33 -0.86 6.96
N ARG A 46 -9.46 -0.43 5.71
CA ARG A 46 -10.36 -1.09 4.74
C ARG A 46 -9.93 -0.84 3.31
N LEU A 47 -10.35 -1.74 2.42
CA LEU A 47 -10.17 -1.59 0.98
C LEU A 47 -11.49 -1.13 0.34
N ASN A 48 -11.49 0.06 -0.25
CA ASN A 48 -12.54 0.55 -1.12
C ASN A 48 -12.35 -0.02 -2.54
N ARG A 49 -13.06 -1.09 -2.85
CA ARG A 49 -12.94 -1.82 -4.12
C ARG A 49 -13.38 -1.01 -5.35
N GLN A 50 -14.31 -0.08 -5.18
CA GLN A 50 -14.78 0.76 -6.29
C GLN A 50 -13.76 1.82 -6.69
N ARG A 51 -13.04 2.37 -5.70
CA ARG A 51 -12.02 3.40 -5.91
C ARG A 51 -10.60 2.84 -6.03
N MET A 52 -10.41 1.54 -5.77
CA MET A 52 -9.09 0.90 -5.62
C MET A 52 -8.21 1.69 -4.65
N THR A 53 -8.72 1.86 -3.43
CA THR A 53 -8.06 2.67 -2.39
C THR A 53 -8.10 1.93 -1.06
N VAL A 54 -6.94 1.74 -0.44
CA VAL A 54 -6.84 1.39 0.98
C VAL A 54 -7.05 2.66 1.79
N GLU A 55 -7.94 2.60 2.77
CA GLU A 55 -8.28 3.71 3.66
C GLU A 55 -7.97 3.28 5.10
N ILE A 56 -7.11 4.03 5.79
CA ILE A 56 -6.67 3.76 7.16
C ILE A 56 -6.88 5.01 8.03
N VAL A 57 -7.33 4.79 9.26
CA VAL A 57 -7.37 5.78 10.33
C VAL A 57 -6.60 5.20 11.50
N VAL A 58 -5.56 5.90 11.94
CA VAL A 58 -4.69 5.49 13.05
C VAL A 58 -5.25 6.10 14.34
N SER A 59 -5.40 5.32 15.40
CA SER A 59 -6.07 5.76 16.63
C SER A 59 -5.35 6.91 17.35
N GLY A 60 -4.02 7.03 17.19
CA GLY A 60 -3.21 8.13 17.72
C GLY A 60 -3.31 9.44 16.93
N ALA A 61 -3.89 9.41 15.73
CA ALA A 61 -4.06 10.58 14.86
C ALA A 61 -5.34 10.46 14.01
N PRO A 62 -6.53 10.34 14.63
CA PRO A 62 -7.78 10.02 13.93
C PRO A 62 -8.24 11.14 12.98
N GLU A 63 -7.76 12.36 13.17
CA GLU A 63 -8.02 13.50 12.30
C GLU A 63 -7.25 13.45 10.97
N ILE A 64 -6.31 12.51 10.82
CA ILE A 64 -5.42 12.36 9.66
C ILE A 64 -5.80 11.10 8.89
N PRO A 65 -6.73 11.17 7.93
CA PRO A 65 -7.06 10.02 7.10
C PRO A 65 -5.88 9.68 6.19
N VAL A 66 -5.48 8.41 6.23
CA VAL A 66 -4.43 7.83 5.42
C VAL A 66 -5.05 7.04 4.27
N GLU A 67 -4.52 7.22 3.07
CA GLU A 67 -4.95 6.52 1.87
C GLU A 67 -3.75 5.90 1.16
N TRP A 68 -3.94 4.71 0.58
CA TRP A 68 -2.99 4.14 -0.37
C TRP A 68 -3.68 3.69 -1.65
N THR A 69 -3.07 4.00 -2.79
CA THR A 69 -3.47 3.46 -4.10
C THR A 69 -2.22 2.98 -4.84
N PRO A 70 -2.30 1.96 -5.70
CA PRO A 70 -1.14 1.52 -6.47
C PRO A 70 -0.62 2.59 -7.44
N TYR A 71 -1.42 3.61 -7.78
CA TYR A 71 -1.04 4.68 -8.71
C TYR A 71 -0.38 5.89 -8.04
N LEU A 72 -0.63 6.09 -6.74
CA LEU A 72 -0.19 7.30 -6.01
C LEU A 72 0.57 6.97 -4.72
N GLY A 73 0.73 5.69 -4.39
CA GLY A 73 1.35 5.24 -3.15
C GLY A 73 0.58 5.69 -1.91
N TRP A 74 1.29 5.73 -0.77
CA TRP A 74 0.74 6.15 0.51
C TRP A 74 0.65 7.67 0.58
N SER A 75 -0.48 8.16 1.07
CA SER A 75 -0.75 9.58 1.26
C SER A 75 -1.60 9.82 2.49
N PHE A 76 -1.57 11.04 3.00
CA PHE A 76 -2.46 11.50 4.06
C PHE A 76 -2.94 12.91 3.77
N ASN A 77 -4.07 13.28 4.38
CA ASN A 77 -4.59 14.65 4.25
C ASN A 77 -4.49 15.37 5.59
N GLU A 78 -3.86 16.54 5.58
CA GLU A 78 -3.72 17.43 6.73
C GLU A 78 -4.12 18.85 6.30
N GLU A 79 -4.99 19.50 7.08
CA GLU A 79 -5.42 20.90 6.86
C GLU A 79 -5.89 21.19 5.42
N GLY A 80 -6.52 20.19 4.77
CA GLY A 80 -7.01 20.30 3.39
C GLY A 80 -5.94 20.17 2.31
N ARG A 81 -4.72 19.78 2.66
CA ARG A 81 -3.63 19.45 1.74
C ARG A 81 -3.31 17.96 1.80
N ARG A 82 -2.95 17.40 0.65
CA ARG A 82 -2.52 16.00 0.53
C ARG A 82 -0.99 15.95 0.52
N TYR A 83 -0.45 15.02 1.28
CA TYR A 83 0.97 14.74 1.35
C TYR A 83 1.21 13.26 1.02
N TYR A 84 2.26 12.99 0.27
CA TYR A 84 2.65 11.66 -0.19
C TYR A 84 3.86 11.15 0.58
N ARG A 85 3.92 9.85 0.83
CA ARG A 85 5.08 9.24 1.50
C ARG A 85 6.35 9.33 0.64
N VAL A 86 6.20 9.18 -0.66
CA VAL A 86 7.25 9.29 -1.66
C VAL A 86 6.93 10.42 -2.65
N GLY A 87 7.97 11.09 -3.14
CA GLY A 87 7.85 12.25 -4.03
C GLY A 87 7.85 11.90 -5.52
N GLN A 88 7.91 12.93 -6.36
CA GLN A 88 7.83 12.82 -7.82
C GLN A 88 8.87 11.87 -8.44
N GLU A 89 10.10 11.84 -7.92
CA GLU A 89 11.21 11.05 -8.48
C GLU A 89 11.26 9.60 -7.99
N ALA A 90 10.25 9.16 -7.23
CA ALA A 90 10.18 7.79 -6.75
C ALA A 90 9.86 6.82 -7.90
N ASP A 91 10.48 5.64 -7.86
CA ASP A 91 10.12 4.53 -8.75
C ASP A 91 8.76 3.92 -8.36
N ALA A 92 8.17 3.12 -9.25
CA ALA A 92 6.84 2.54 -9.02
C ALA A 92 6.84 1.53 -7.86
N ALA A 93 7.95 0.81 -7.65
CA ALA A 93 8.09 -0.12 -6.52
C ALA A 93 8.03 0.60 -5.16
N SER A 94 8.57 1.82 -5.09
CA SER A 94 8.52 2.68 -3.90
C SER A 94 7.10 3.12 -3.53
N LEU A 95 6.14 3.01 -4.45
CA LEU A 95 4.72 3.23 -4.15
C LEU A 95 4.13 2.12 -3.27
N LEU A 96 4.75 0.93 -3.28
CA LEU A 96 4.36 -0.25 -2.52
C LEU A 96 5.51 -0.67 -1.59
N PRO A 97 5.77 0.08 -0.50
CA PRO A 97 6.81 -0.26 0.46
C PRO A 97 6.50 -1.60 1.15
N ASP A 98 7.48 -2.16 1.86
CA ASP A 98 7.26 -3.37 2.66
C ASP A 98 6.20 -3.10 3.75
N PRO A 99 5.41 -4.11 4.17
CA PRO A 99 4.38 -3.94 5.19
C PRO A 99 4.88 -3.35 6.50
N ASP A 100 6.09 -3.73 6.94
CA ASP A 100 6.73 -3.18 8.14
C ASP A 100 7.12 -1.71 7.98
N GLU A 101 7.57 -1.29 6.79
CA GLU A 101 7.86 0.12 6.53
C GLU A 101 6.57 0.95 6.51
N ALA A 102 5.52 0.44 5.86
CA ALA A 102 4.21 1.08 5.86
C ALA A 102 3.65 1.22 7.30
N ALA A 103 3.72 0.14 8.09
CA ALA A 103 3.32 0.16 9.49
C ALA A 103 4.15 1.16 10.32
N GLY A 104 5.48 1.14 10.18
CA GLY A 104 6.36 2.08 10.86
C GLY A 104 6.01 3.53 10.54
N TRP A 105 5.68 3.83 9.29
CA TRP A 105 5.22 5.16 8.90
C TRP A 105 3.86 5.54 9.51
N LEU A 106 2.90 4.61 9.59
CA LEU A 106 1.63 4.85 10.32
C LEU A 106 1.90 5.16 11.80
N GLY A 107 2.89 4.49 12.40
CA GLY A 107 3.33 4.76 13.78
C GLY A 107 3.92 6.16 13.94
N VAL A 108 4.75 6.60 13.00
CA VAL A 108 5.30 7.98 12.98
C VAL A 108 4.17 9.02 12.92
N LEU A 109 3.16 8.82 12.07
CA LEU A 109 1.98 9.69 12.03
C LEU A 109 1.23 9.73 13.36
N ALA A 110 1.09 8.59 14.04
CA ALA A 110 0.46 8.51 15.37
C ALA A 110 1.19 9.34 16.43
N THR A 111 2.49 9.59 16.25
CA THR A 111 3.29 10.44 17.15
C THR A 111 3.23 11.93 16.82
N GLY A 112 2.55 12.30 15.73
CA GLY A 112 2.40 13.69 15.29
C GLY A 112 3.47 14.20 14.34
N ASP A 113 4.40 13.35 13.88
CA ASP A 113 5.30 13.69 12.78
C ASP A 113 4.59 13.47 11.44
N ARG A 114 4.42 14.58 10.71
CA ARG A 114 3.63 14.67 9.48
C ARG A 114 4.51 15.02 8.28
N THR A 115 5.71 14.49 8.28
CA THR A 115 6.64 14.68 7.16
C THR A 115 6.16 13.91 5.93
N GLY A 116 6.01 14.62 4.81
CA GLY A 116 5.62 14.05 3.52
C GLY A 116 5.90 15.02 2.37
N HIS A 117 5.74 14.53 1.14
CA HIS A 117 5.95 15.27 -0.10
C HIS A 117 4.65 15.93 -0.57
N VAL A 118 4.72 17.20 -0.98
CA VAL A 118 3.58 17.90 -1.61
C VAL A 118 3.43 17.49 -3.08
N GLU A 119 4.55 17.17 -3.72
CA GLU A 119 4.59 16.70 -5.10
C GLU A 119 4.12 15.25 -5.15
N GLN A 120 3.12 14.99 -5.98
CA GLN A 120 2.66 13.62 -6.25
C GLN A 120 3.78 12.81 -6.93
N PRO A 121 3.82 11.48 -6.72
CA PRO A 121 4.70 10.61 -7.48
C PRO A 121 4.49 10.75 -8.99
N MET A 122 5.50 10.37 -9.76
CA MET A 122 5.34 10.26 -11.21
C MET A 122 4.16 9.34 -11.56
N PRO A 123 3.43 9.61 -12.66
CA PRO A 123 2.35 8.75 -13.10
C PRO A 123 2.84 7.31 -13.24
N LEU A 124 2.08 6.38 -12.66
CA LEU A 124 2.38 4.96 -12.75
C LEU A 124 2.47 4.51 -14.21
N ASP A 125 3.56 3.82 -14.55
CA ASP A 125 3.60 2.96 -15.73
C ASP A 125 2.97 1.61 -15.35
N PRO A 126 1.79 1.23 -15.89
CA PRO A 126 1.17 -0.05 -15.57
C PRO A 126 2.00 -1.25 -16.08
N ASP A 127 2.96 -1.03 -16.99
CA ASP A 127 3.91 -2.03 -17.47
C ASP A 127 5.15 -2.16 -16.56
N ASP A 128 5.21 -1.42 -15.44
CA ASP A 128 6.31 -1.53 -14.48
C ASP A 128 6.29 -2.89 -13.76
N ASP A 129 7.17 -3.78 -14.21
CA ASP A 129 7.30 -5.15 -13.70
C ASP A 129 7.57 -5.19 -12.19
N ALA A 130 8.25 -4.20 -11.61
CA ALA A 130 8.62 -4.21 -10.20
C ALA A 130 7.40 -3.99 -9.29
N LEU A 131 6.51 -3.06 -9.64
CA LEU A 131 5.26 -2.89 -8.91
C LEU A 131 4.35 -4.11 -9.07
N VAL A 132 4.19 -4.62 -10.29
CA VAL A 132 3.35 -5.80 -10.58
C VAL A 132 3.84 -7.02 -9.80
N GLU A 133 5.15 -7.24 -9.76
CA GLU A 133 5.77 -8.31 -8.99
C GLU A 133 5.53 -8.16 -7.48
N ARG A 134 5.70 -6.95 -6.92
CA ARG A 134 5.43 -6.71 -5.49
C ARG A 134 3.96 -6.92 -5.14
N LEU A 135 3.03 -6.44 -5.96
CA LEU A 135 1.58 -6.68 -5.78
C LEU A 135 1.25 -8.18 -5.84
N ALA A 136 1.76 -8.88 -6.86
CA ALA A 136 1.56 -10.31 -7.01
C ALA A 136 2.09 -11.11 -5.82
N THR A 137 3.17 -10.62 -5.20
CA THR A 137 3.83 -11.28 -4.08
C THR A 137 3.06 -11.07 -2.78
N PHE A 138 2.80 -9.82 -2.37
CA PHE A 138 2.02 -9.54 -1.16
C PHE A 138 0.57 -10.03 -1.27
N GLY A 139 0.02 -10.08 -2.48
CA GLY A 139 -1.30 -10.65 -2.76
C GLY A 139 -1.43 -12.15 -2.47
N GLN A 140 -0.33 -12.89 -2.49
CA GLN A 140 -0.31 -14.32 -2.17
C GLN A 140 -0.15 -14.59 -0.66
N GLY A 141 0.07 -13.54 0.14
CA GLY A 141 0.45 -13.67 1.56
C GLY A 141 1.88 -14.18 1.76
N SER A 142 2.67 -14.29 0.69
CA SER A 142 4.05 -14.73 0.72
C SER A 142 4.96 -13.51 0.68
N ASP A 143 5.55 -13.12 1.79
CA ASP A 143 6.67 -12.17 1.78
C ASP A 143 7.89 -12.86 1.12
N PRO A 144 8.49 -12.28 0.06
CA PRO A 144 9.64 -12.89 -0.62
C PRO A 144 10.95 -12.68 0.17
N HIS A 145 10.93 -11.83 1.20
CA HIS A 145 12.04 -11.48 2.07
C HIS A 145 11.90 -12.03 3.50
N THR A 146 10.78 -12.67 3.85
CA THR A 146 10.72 -13.52 5.04
C THR A 146 11.63 -14.73 4.79
N PRO A 147 12.75 -14.89 5.52
CA PRO A 147 13.58 -16.07 5.38
C PRO A 147 12.83 -17.27 5.96
N GLY A 148 12.20 -18.04 5.08
CA GLY A 148 11.73 -19.40 5.31
C GLY A 148 10.72 -19.59 6.43
N ASP A 149 9.43 -19.52 6.10
CA ASP A 149 8.46 -20.44 6.70
C ASP A 149 8.22 -21.59 5.71
N ASP A 150 9.24 -22.46 5.65
CA ASP A 150 9.12 -23.79 5.10
C ASP A 150 8.45 -24.65 6.19
N HIS A 151 7.15 -24.93 6.05
CA HIS A 151 6.49 -25.96 6.86
C HIS A 151 5.16 -26.41 6.25
N PRO A 152 4.74 -27.66 6.52
CA PRO A 152 5.30 -28.93 6.05
C PRO A 152 4.41 -29.65 5.01
#